data_AF-A0A9D7DJC6-F1
#
_entry.id   AF-A0A9D7DJC6-F1
#
_cell.length_a   1.000
_cell.length_b   1.000
_cell.length_c   1.000
_cell.angle_alpha   90.00
_cell.angle_beta   90.00
_cell.angle_gamma   90.00
#
_symmetry.space_group_name_H-M   'P 1'
#
loop_
_entity.id
_entity.type
_entity.pdbx_description
1 polymer ?
#
loop_
_entity_poly.entity_id
_entity_poly.type
_entity_poly.pdbx_seq_one_letter_code
_entity_poly.pdbx_strand_id
1 'polypeptide(L)'
;MHYKEEVFPARTPSVLRALYLILWITTILGVFLFYAFQRFGGREYWEFPPFLCAPLLVAWLLLMADYFRAWLRRAPDPPLYVWMWTTGIVFFLITFLEQNLWQVPWFRDHYLREVSVQWKSNGAMVGAWNQMIYGTALYLMTVISGDEGIARGRTAFLFWLLGLSNLMFNWGHHIYNVPTAGWIRHVAYGISMTEWIFFI
;
A
#
# COMPACT_ATOMS: atom_id res chain seq x y z
N MET A 1 0.92 -26.18 -15.42
CA MET A 1 0.67 -25.11 -14.42
C MET A 1 1.01 -23.78 -15.06
N HIS A 2 0.02 -23.06 -15.60
CA HIS A 2 0.20 -21.79 -16.31
C HIS A 2 -0.56 -20.64 -15.63
N TYR A 3 -0.65 -20.63 -14.29
CA TYR A 3 -1.44 -19.65 -13.53
C TYR A 3 -1.14 -18.17 -13.85
N LYS A 4 0.14 -17.83 -14.11
CA LYS A 4 0.50 -16.46 -14.48
C LYS A 4 0.00 -16.09 -15.88
N GLU A 5 0.11 -17.01 -16.83
CA GLU A 5 -0.27 -16.80 -18.23
C GLU A 5 -1.78 -16.88 -18.46
N GLU A 6 -2.50 -17.57 -17.56
CA GLU A 6 -3.95 -17.63 -17.52
C GLU A 6 -4.59 -16.28 -17.12
N VAL A 7 -3.96 -15.55 -16.19
CA VAL A 7 -4.48 -14.25 -15.73
C VAL A 7 -3.89 -13.08 -16.50
N PHE A 8 -2.58 -13.10 -16.76
CA PHE A 8 -1.87 -12.06 -17.50
C PHE A 8 -1.18 -12.66 -18.72
N PRO A 9 -1.45 -12.17 -19.94
CA PRO A 9 -0.79 -12.68 -21.14
C PRO A 9 0.74 -12.63 -21.02
N ALA A 10 1.41 -13.64 -21.58
CA ALA A 10 2.88 -13.67 -21.67
C ALA A 10 3.41 -12.37 -22.28
N ARG A 11 4.44 -11.79 -21.66
CA ARG A 11 4.89 -10.45 -22.01
C ARG A 11 6.41 -10.35 -21.98
N THR A 12 6.96 -9.64 -22.94
CA THR A 12 8.38 -9.29 -22.97
C THR A 12 8.73 -8.36 -21.80
N PRO A 13 9.98 -8.40 -21.31
CA PRO A 13 10.51 -7.43 -20.37
C PRO A 13 10.19 -5.99 -20.79
N SER A 14 9.53 -5.24 -19.92
CA SER A 14 9.18 -3.84 -20.16
C SER A 14 10.32 -2.91 -19.75
N VAL A 15 10.61 -1.91 -20.57
CA VAL A 15 11.55 -0.82 -20.23
C VAL A 15 11.10 -0.10 -18.96
N LEU A 16 9.79 0.06 -18.74
CA LEU A 16 9.26 0.69 -17.53
C LEU A 16 9.66 -0.07 -16.27
N ARG A 17 9.63 -1.42 -16.31
CA ARG A 17 10.06 -2.26 -15.20
C ARG A 17 11.55 -2.07 -14.90
N ALA A 18 12.39 -2.01 -15.92
CA ALA A 18 13.82 -1.79 -15.75
C ALA A 18 14.10 -0.41 -15.12
N LEU A 19 13.44 0.65 -15.62
CA LEU A 19 13.55 2.00 -15.08
C LEU A 19 13.05 2.08 -13.63
N TYR A 20 11.92 1.44 -13.32
CA TYR A 20 11.43 1.31 -11.95
C TYR A 20 12.48 0.69 -11.03
N LEU A 21 13.03 -0.48 -11.39
CA LEU A 21 13.99 -1.19 -10.55
C LEU A 21 15.26 -0.37 -10.32
N ILE A 22 15.82 0.24 -11.38
CA ILE A 22 17.00 1.09 -11.27
C ILE A 22 16.70 2.25 -10.34
N LEU A 23 15.64 3.02 -10.60
CA LEU A 23 15.32 4.22 -9.83
C LEU A 23 15.01 3.89 -8.36
N TRP A 24 14.27 2.81 -8.12
CA TRP A 24 13.93 2.33 -6.77
C TRP A 24 15.19 1.95 -5.99
N ILE A 25 16.04 1.10 -6.55
CA ILE A 25 17.27 0.62 -5.90
C ILE A 25 18.22 1.78 -5.65
N THR A 26 18.47 2.63 -6.65
CA THR A 26 19.39 3.77 -6.49
C THR A 26 18.89 4.76 -5.44
N THR A 27 17.57 4.97 -5.35
CA THR A 27 16.99 5.87 -4.35
C THR A 27 17.10 5.30 -2.95
N ILE A 28 16.83 4.00 -2.77
CA ILE A 28 17.02 3.31 -1.48
C ILE A 28 18.49 3.35 -1.04
N LEU A 29 19.42 3.09 -1.95
CA LEU A 29 20.86 3.23 -1.66
C LEU A 29 21.20 4.67 -1.24
N GLY A 30 20.61 5.67 -1.92
CA GLY A 30 20.70 7.06 -1.52
C GLY A 30 20.21 7.30 -0.09
N VAL A 31 19.02 6.80 0.27
CA VAL A 31 18.47 6.88 1.64
C VAL A 31 19.47 6.33 2.67
N PHE A 32 20.02 5.15 2.44
CA PHE A 32 21.01 4.56 3.35
C PHE A 32 22.32 5.35 3.44
N LEU A 33 22.77 5.94 2.33
CA LEU A 33 23.93 6.85 2.36
C LEU A 33 23.65 8.08 3.22
N PHE A 34 22.47 8.70 3.10
CA PHE A 34 22.08 9.82 3.96
C PHE A 34 22.05 9.44 5.44
N TYR A 35 21.53 8.25 5.77
CA TYR A 35 21.57 7.73 7.14
C TYR A 35 22.99 7.49 7.63
N ALA A 36 23.88 6.92 6.81
CA ALA A 36 25.29 6.70 7.15
C ALA A 36 26.02 8.02 7.45
N PHE A 37 25.64 9.13 6.78
CA PHE A 37 26.16 10.46 7.04
C PHE A 37 25.36 11.26 8.08
N GLN A 38 24.41 10.63 8.78
CA GLN A 38 23.57 11.26 9.81
C GLN A 38 22.80 12.49 9.31
N ARG A 39 22.44 12.50 8.02
CA ARG A 39 21.71 13.60 7.38
C ARG A 39 20.23 13.24 7.26
N PHE A 40 19.43 13.80 8.15
CA PHE A 40 18.02 13.47 8.29
C PHE A 40 17.08 14.60 7.83
N GLY A 41 15.85 14.23 7.44
CA GLY A 41 14.71 15.11 7.11
C GLY A 41 13.76 15.35 8.28
N GLY A 42 13.92 14.64 9.40
CA GLY A 42 13.23 14.93 10.67
C GLY A 42 11.78 14.44 10.79
N ARG A 43 11.31 13.57 9.89
CA ARG A 43 9.97 12.96 9.94
C ARG A 43 10.06 11.49 10.32
N GLU A 44 9.26 11.04 11.28
CA GLU A 44 9.22 9.64 11.72
C GLU A 44 8.87 8.69 10.55
N TYR A 45 9.64 7.61 10.42
CA TYR A 45 9.65 6.62 9.34
C TYR A 45 10.09 7.15 7.96
N TRP A 46 10.31 8.46 7.84
CA TRP A 46 10.70 9.17 6.63
C TRP A 46 11.85 10.12 6.93
N GLU A 47 12.84 9.60 7.66
CA GLU A 47 13.92 10.40 8.23
C GLU A 47 14.94 10.83 7.19
N PHE A 48 14.84 10.40 5.94
CA PHE A 48 15.75 10.82 4.88
C PHE A 48 15.34 12.20 4.30
N PRO A 49 16.22 12.89 3.57
CA PRO A 49 15.88 14.18 3.00
C PRO A 49 14.63 14.15 2.10
N PRO A 50 13.68 15.08 2.26
CA PRO A 50 12.37 15.00 1.60
C PRO A 50 12.41 14.99 0.07
N PHE A 51 13.47 15.52 -0.54
CA PHE A 51 13.64 15.51 -2.00
C PHE A 51 13.79 14.10 -2.57
N LEU A 52 14.22 13.10 -1.78
CA LEU A 52 14.28 11.70 -2.21
C LEU A 52 12.88 11.07 -2.37
N CYS A 53 11.82 11.70 -1.83
CA CYS A 53 10.46 11.27 -2.11
C CYS A 53 10.08 11.47 -3.59
N ALA A 54 10.67 12.43 -4.30
CA ALA A 54 10.39 12.64 -5.72
C ALA A 54 10.82 11.45 -6.61
N PRO A 55 12.07 10.94 -6.55
CA PRO A 55 12.43 9.75 -7.31
C PRO A 55 11.70 8.48 -6.83
N LEU A 56 11.35 8.35 -5.54
CA LEU A 56 10.46 7.26 -5.07
C LEU A 56 9.07 7.32 -5.71
N LEU A 57 8.47 8.52 -5.80
CA LEU A 57 7.20 8.74 -6.46
C LEU A 57 7.26 8.34 -7.93
N VAL A 58 8.30 8.80 -8.66
CA VAL A 58 8.49 8.45 -10.07
C VAL A 58 8.66 6.95 -10.24
N ALA A 59 9.45 6.29 -9.38
CA ALA A 59 9.60 4.84 -9.40
C ALA A 59 8.24 4.15 -9.21
N TRP A 60 7.45 4.58 -8.24
CA TRP A 60 6.12 4.00 -8.01
C TRP A 60 5.17 4.20 -9.19
N LEU A 61 5.19 5.38 -9.82
CA LEU A 61 4.40 5.65 -11.03
C LEU A 61 4.82 4.79 -12.22
N LEU A 62 6.12 4.49 -12.37
CA LEU A 62 6.61 3.57 -13.39
C LEU A 62 6.13 2.13 -13.14
N LEU A 63 6.18 1.67 -11.88
CA LEU A 63 5.61 0.38 -11.46
C LEU A 63 4.11 0.32 -11.81
N MET A 64 3.35 1.34 -11.42
CA MET A 64 1.92 1.43 -11.70
C MET A 64 1.64 1.41 -13.21
N ALA A 65 2.36 2.21 -14.00
CA ALA A 65 2.18 2.25 -15.44
C ALA A 65 2.44 0.88 -16.09
N ASP A 66 3.47 0.15 -15.64
CA ASP A 66 3.75 -1.19 -16.13
C ASP A 66 2.67 -2.21 -15.72
N TYR A 67 2.29 -2.19 -14.43
CA TYR A 67 1.28 -3.05 -13.85
C TYR A 67 -0.08 -2.85 -14.50
N PHE A 68 -0.56 -1.60 -14.63
CA PHE A 68 -1.87 -1.31 -15.22
C PHE A 68 -1.94 -1.61 -16.71
N ARG A 69 -0.81 -1.53 -17.44
CA ARG A 69 -0.76 -2.03 -18.83
C ARG A 69 -1.00 -3.54 -18.92
N ALA A 70 -0.60 -4.32 -17.91
CA ALA A 70 -0.91 -5.74 -17.83
C ALA A 70 -2.35 -5.96 -17.33
N TRP A 71 -2.78 -5.20 -16.31
CA TRP A 71 -4.14 -5.20 -15.79
C TRP A 71 -5.21 -5.00 -16.86
N LEU A 72 -5.01 -4.06 -17.78
CA LEU A 72 -5.96 -3.79 -18.86
C LEU A 72 -6.14 -4.94 -19.85
N ARG A 73 -5.19 -5.89 -19.89
CA ARG A 73 -5.22 -7.08 -20.76
C ARG A 73 -5.47 -8.37 -19.99
N ARG A 74 -5.80 -8.27 -18.70
CA ARG A 74 -6.04 -9.43 -17.84
C ARG A 74 -7.31 -10.18 -18.25
N ALA A 75 -7.44 -11.43 -17.80
CA ALA A 75 -8.66 -12.20 -17.95
C ALA A 75 -9.88 -11.47 -17.32
N PRO A 76 -11.10 -11.59 -17.89
CA PRO A 76 -12.28 -10.84 -17.41
C PRO A 76 -12.67 -11.09 -15.95
N ASP A 77 -12.37 -12.28 -15.40
CA ASP A 77 -12.67 -12.68 -14.02
C ASP A 77 -11.37 -12.93 -13.23
N PRO A 78 -10.64 -11.86 -12.86
CA PRO A 78 -9.39 -11.99 -12.15
C PRO A 78 -9.62 -12.49 -10.72
N PRO A 79 -8.78 -13.43 -10.25
CA PRO A 79 -8.87 -13.95 -8.88
C PRO A 79 -8.54 -12.86 -7.85
N LEU A 80 -8.91 -13.10 -6.59
CA LEU A 80 -8.87 -12.07 -5.55
C LEU A 80 -7.48 -11.46 -5.34
N TYR A 81 -6.41 -12.24 -5.40
CA TYR A 81 -5.04 -11.74 -5.19
C TYR A 81 -4.65 -10.62 -6.17
N VAL A 82 -5.21 -10.64 -7.39
CA VAL A 82 -5.03 -9.61 -8.42
C VAL A 82 -5.72 -8.30 -7.97
N TRP A 83 -6.90 -8.37 -7.35
CA TRP A 83 -7.53 -7.21 -6.70
C TRP A 83 -6.73 -6.69 -5.51
N MET A 84 -6.19 -7.57 -4.67
CA MET A 84 -5.38 -7.20 -3.50
C MET A 84 -4.09 -6.46 -3.90
N TRP A 85 -3.40 -6.94 -4.94
CA TRP A 85 -2.24 -6.22 -5.50
C TRP A 85 -2.65 -4.85 -6.03
N THR A 86 -3.76 -4.76 -6.77
CA THR A 86 -4.24 -3.48 -7.32
C THR A 86 -4.60 -2.48 -6.23
N THR A 87 -5.36 -2.89 -5.21
CA THR A 87 -5.70 -2.00 -4.10
C THR A 87 -4.45 -1.57 -3.34
N GLY A 88 -3.55 -2.50 -3.04
CA GLY A 88 -2.30 -2.17 -2.36
C GLY A 88 -1.44 -1.17 -3.14
N ILE A 89 -1.26 -1.36 -4.45
CA ILE A 89 -0.49 -0.45 -5.31
C ILE A 89 -1.12 0.96 -5.35
N VAL A 90 -2.45 1.04 -5.50
CA VAL A 90 -3.18 2.32 -5.59
C VAL A 90 -3.18 3.04 -4.25
N PHE A 91 -3.52 2.35 -3.15
CA PHE A 91 -3.56 2.97 -1.83
C PHE A 91 -2.17 3.32 -1.33
N PHE A 92 -1.12 2.60 -1.71
CA PHE A 92 0.25 3.02 -1.43
C PHE A 92 0.55 4.37 -2.08
N LEU A 93 0.16 4.62 -3.34
CA LEU A 93 0.35 5.92 -3.97
C LEU A 93 -0.42 7.02 -3.20
N ILE A 94 -1.70 6.79 -2.89
CA ILE A 94 -2.53 7.77 -2.19
C ILE A 94 -1.91 8.13 -0.83
N THR A 95 -1.56 7.12 -0.05
CA THR A 95 -1.00 7.31 1.29
C THR A 95 0.42 7.88 1.25
N PHE A 96 1.23 7.51 0.26
CA PHE A 96 2.53 8.13 0.02
C PHE A 96 2.42 9.63 -0.27
N LEU A 97 1.45 10.03 -1.10
CA LEU A 97 1.19 11.44 -1.39
C LEU A 97 0.72 12.17 -0.13
N GLU A 98 -0.22 11.59 0.62
CA GLU A 98 -0.70 12.15 1.89
C GLU A 98 0.42 12.32 2.92
N GLN A 99 1.31 11.32 3.01
CA GLN A 99 2.46 11.33 3.91
C GLN A 99 3.46 12.42 3.56
N ASN A 100 3.43 12.95 2.34
CA ASN A 100 4.29 14.05 1.88
C ASN A 100 3.58 15.42 1.88
N LEU A 101 2.30 15.49 2.24
CA LEU A 101 1.55 16.76 2.27
C LEU A 101 2.11 17.76 3.29
N TRP A 102 2.86 17.32 4.30
CA TRP A 102 3.55 18.19 5.26
C TRP A 102 4.52 19.18 4.59
N GLN A 103 4.99 18.90 3.36
CA GLN A 103 5.83 19.84 2.60
C GLN A 103 5.05 21.11 2.19
N VAL A 104 3.72 21.06 2.17
CA VAL A 104 2.84 22.20 1.92
C VAL A 104 2.56 22.92 3.26
N PRO A 105 2.78 24.25 3.35
CA PRO A 105 2.61 25.02 4.60
C PRO A 105 1.26 24.78 5.27
N TRP A 106 0.18 24.75 4.48
CA TRP A 106 -1.15 24.48 5.02
C TRP A 106 -1.20 23.22 5.87
N PHE A 107 -0.47 22.14 5.59
CA PHE A 107 -0.52 20.95 6.46
C PHE A 107 0.29 21.14 7.75
N ARG A 108 1.55 21.59 7.62
CA ARG A 108 2.53 21.63 8.73
C ARG A 108 2.35 22.80 9.70
N ASP A 109 1.67 23.87 9.31
CA ASP A 109 1.50 25.06 10.16
C ASP A 109 0.59 24.79 11.38
N HIS A 110 -0.07 23.63 11.44
CA HIS A 110 -0.89 23.23 12.60
C HIS A 110 -0.52 21.82 13.06
N TYR A 111 0.12 21.72 14.21
CA TYR A 111 0.64 20.46 14.77
C TYR A 111 -0.39 19.32 14.79
N LEU A 112 -1.61 19.56 15.29
CA LEU A 112 -2.63 18.50 15.35
C LEU A 112 -3.00 17.94 13.97
N ARG A 113 -3.03 18.80 12.94
CA ARG A 113 -3.36 18.38 11.58
C ARG A 113 -2.21 17.59 10.98
N GLU A 114 -1.01 18.10 11.14
CA GLU A 114 0.22 17.46 10.67
C GLU A 114 0.32 16.03 11.24
N VAL A 115 0.26 15.89 12.56
CA VAL A 115 0.39 14.59 13.24
C VAL A 115 -0.77 13.65 12.88
N SER A 116 -1.98 14.19 12.71
CA SER A 116 -3.14 13.39 12.30
C SER A 116 -2.98 12.84 10.88
N VAL A 117 -2.53 13.68 9.94
CA VAL A 117 -2.29 13.27 8.55
C VAL A 117 -1.12 12.28 8.47
N GLN A 118 -0.06 12.48 9.26
CA GLN A 118 1.06 11.55 9.36
C GLN A 118 0.61 10.16 9.78
N TRP A 119 -0.11 10.05 10.90
CA TRP A 119 -0.56 8.74 11.39
C TRP A 119 -1.64 8.12 10.52
N LYS A 120 -2.51 8.94 9.91
CA LYS A 120 -3.47 8.47 8.90
C LYS A 120 -2.78 7.81 7.73
N SER A 121 -1.83 8.52 7.14
CA SER A 121 -1.14 8.06 5.94
C SER A 121 -0.22 6.88 6.25
N ASN A 122 0.57 6.92 7.33
CA ASN A 122 1.42 5.80 7.72
C ASN A 122 0.63 4.52 8.06
N GLY A 123 -0.45 4.63 8.85
CA GLY A 123 -1.29 3.48 9.19
C GLY A 123 -1.94 2.86 7.95
N ALA A 124 -2.51 3.69 7.08
CA ALA A 124 -3.10 3.22 5.83
C ALA A 124 -2.07 2.70 4.81
N MET A 125 -0.85 3.23 4.82
CA MET A 125 0.26 2.76 3.97
C MET A 125 0.70 1.34 4.34
N VAL A 126 0.77 1.03 5.64
CA VAL A 126 0.99 -0.35 6.11
C VAL A 126 -0.17 -1.25 5.68
N GLY A 127 -1.42 -0.78 5.77
CA GLY A 127 -2.56 -1.52 5.24
C GLY A 127 -2.45 -1.79 3.72
N ALA A 128 -1.97 -0.83 2.94
CA ALA A 128 -1.73 -0.99 1.50
C ALA A 128 -0.63 -2.03 1.21
N TRP A 129 0.41 -2.04 2.04
CA TRP A 129 1.45 -3.06 1.99
C TRP A 129 0.91 -4.46 2.33
N ASN A 130 0.06 -4.56 3.36
CA ASN A 130 -0.59 -5.81 3.76
C ASN A 130 -1.44 -6.39 2.62
N GLN A 131 -2.18 -5.55 1.87
CA GLN A 131 -2.93 -6.01 0.70
C GLN A 131 -1.99 -6.67 -0.34
N MET A 132 -0.80 -6.12 -0.59
CA MET A 132 0.15 -6.71 -1.53
C MET A 132 0.74 -8.04 -1.02
N ILE A 133 1.08 -8.11 0.27
CA ILE A 133 1.58 -9.34 0.90
C ILE A 133 0.50 -10.42 0.88
N TYR A 134 -0.71 -10.10 1.34
CA TYR A 134 -1.82 -11.05 1.41
C TYR A 134 -2.24 -11.54 0.02
N GLY A 135 -2.24 -10.68 -0.99
CA GLY A 135 -2.42 -11.10 -2.37
C GLY A 135 -1.36 -12.12 -2.80
N THR A 136 -0.09 -11.87 -2.47
CA THR A 136 1.01 -12.80 -2.78
C THR A 136 0.86 -14.12 -2.04
N ALA A 137 0.52 -14.09 -0.75
CA ALA A 137 0.25 -15.29 0.04
C ALA A 137 -0.92 -16.09 -0.52
N LEU A 138 -2.02 -15.43 -0.88
CA LEU A 138 -3.19 -16.06 -1.49
C LEU A 138 -2.89 -16.69 -2.84
N TYR A 139 -2.12 -15.99 -3.69
CA TYR A 139 -1.61 -16.56 -4.93
C TYR A 139 -0.82 -17.85 -4.67
N LEU A 140 0.14 -17.81 -3.74
CA LEU A 140 0.93 -19.00 -3.39
C LEU A 140 0.06 -20.14 -2.86
N MET A 141 -0.93 -19.84 -2.02
CA MET A 141 -1.89 -20.84 -1.52
C MET A 141 -2.62 -21.52 -2.69
N THR A 142 -3.17 -20.76 -3.64
CA THR A 142 -3.85 -21.34 -4.81
C THR A 142 -2.95 -22.21 -5.67
N VAL A 143 -1.69 -21.81 -5.85
CA VAL A 143 -0.72 -22.55 -6.67
C VAL A 143 -0.27 -23.83 -5.97
N ILE A 144 -0.03 -23.78 -4.67
CA ILE A 144 0.44 -24.92 -3.88
C ILE A 144 -0.69 -25.95 -3.67
N SER A 145 -1.91 -25.50 -3.38
CA SER A 145 -3.06 -26.38 -3.16
C SER A 145 -3.66 -26.93 -4.46
N GLY A 146 -3.48 -26.21 -5.58
CA GLY A 146 -4.18 -26.49 -6.84
C GLY A 146 -5.66 -26.12 -6.81
N ASP A 147 -6.13 -25.43 -5.77
CA ASP A 147 -7.54 -25.04 -5.58
C ASP A 147 -7.72 -23.53 -5.81
N GLU A 148 -8.33 -23.16 -6.94
CA GLU A 148 -8.68 -21.77 -7.26
C GLU A 148 -9.83 -21.22 -6.42
N GLY A 149 -10.65 -22.09 -5.82
CA GLY A 149 -11.80 -21.72 -5.01
C GLY A 149 -11.42 -20.82 -3.83
N ILE A 150 -10.20 -20.98 -3.30
CA ILE A 150 -9.66 -20.20 -2.20
C ILE A 150 -9.58 -18.69 -2.54
N ALA A 151 -9.30 -18.35 -3.80
CA ALA A 151 -9.18 -16.97 -4.25
C ALA A 151 -10.40 -16.47 -5.04
N ARG A 152 -11.50 -17.24 -5.03
CA ARG A 152 -12.72 -16.94 -5.78
C ARG A 152 -13.95 -16.96 -4.86
N GLY A 153 -15.04 -16.34 -5.33
CA GLY A 153 -16.33 -16.38 -4.65
C GLY A 153 -16.55 -15.30 -3.60
N ARG A 154 -17.80 -15.21 -3.12
CA ARG A 154 -18.29 -14.09 -2.29
C ARG A 154 -17.55 -13.97 -0.97
N THR A 155 -17.28 -15.08 -0.30
CA THR A 155 -16.59 -15.08 1.02
C THR A 155 -15.19 -14.50 0.91
N ALA A 156 -14.42 -14.89 -0.10
CA ALA A 156 -13.08 -14.34 -0.34
C ALA A 156 -13.14 -12.82 -0.52
N PHE A 157 -14.08 -12.31 -1.33
CA PHE A 157 -14.26 -10.88 -1.55
C PHE A 157 -14.80 -10.13 -0.32
N LEU A 158 -15.59 -10.77 0.55
CA LEU A 158 -16.00 -10.19 1.84
C LEU A 158 -14.80 -9.97 2.75
N PHE A 159 -13.89 -10.95 2.84
CA PHE A 159 -12.65 -10.80 3.61
C PHE A 159 -11.71 -9.74 3.04
N TRP A 160 -11.66 -9.61 1.71
CA TRP A 160 -10.94 -8.50 1.09
C TRP A 160 -11.56 -7.14 1.43
N LEU A 161 -12.89 -7.01 1.40
CA LEU A 161 -13.58 -5.77 1.76
C LEU A 161 -13.34 -5.41 3.24
N LEU A 162 -13.31 -6.42 4.12
CA LEU A 162 -12.94 -6.26 5.52
C LEU A 162 -11.50 -5.74 5.65
N GLY A 163 -10.55 -6.36 4.96
CA GLY A 163 -9.16 -5.91 4.93
C GLY A 163 -8.97 -4.52 4.31
N LEU A 164 -9.80 -4.15 3.32
CA LEU A 164 -9.80 -2.82 2.72
C LEU A 164 -10.35 -1.76 3.70
N SER A 165 -11.43 -2.09 4.40
CA SER A 165 -11.98 -1.23 5.46
C SER A 165 -10.96 -1.01 6.56
N ASN A 166 -10.23 -2.06 6.95
CA ASN A 166 -9.16 -1.95 7.91
C ASN A 166 -8.05 -1.01 7.44
N LEU A 167 -7.54 -1.21 6.22
CA LEU A 167 -6.56 -0.32 5.60
C LEU A 167 -7.00 1.16 5.67
N MET A 168 -8.26 1.44 5.33
CA MET A 168 -8.74 2.82 5.19
C MET A 168 -8.95 3.54 6.53
N PHE A 169 -9.28 2.82 7.60
CA PHE A 169 -9.85 3.43 8.81
C PHE A 169 -9.22 2.99 10.13
N ASN A 170 -8.49 1.87 10.17
CA ASN A 170 -7.92 1.34 11.41
C ASN A 170 -6.81 2.24 11.98
N TRP A 171 -6.19 3.08 11.15
CA TRP A 171 -5.15 4.05 11.56
C TRP A 171 -5.55 4.95 12.73
N GLY A 172 -6.84 5.19 12.94
CA GLY A 172 -7.34 6.06 14.03
C GLY A 172 -6.93 5.58 15.43
N HIS A 173 -6.56 4.31 15.59
CA HIS A 173 -6.03 3.79 16.86
C HIS A 173 -4.67 4.36 17.27
N HIS A 174 -3.91 4.94 16.32
CA HIS A 174 -2.61 5.57 16.59
C HIS A 174 -2.76 6.98 17.15
N ILE A 175 -3.95 7.57 17.00
CA ILE A 175 -4.23 8.94 17.42
C ILE A 175 -5.29 9.02 18.53
N TYR A 176 -5.50 7.93 19.28
CA TYR A 176 -6.43 7.93 20.41
C TYR A 176 -6.10 8.97 21.48
N ASN A 177 -4.85 9.41 21.59
CA ASN A 177 -4.47 10.45 22.55
C ASN A 177 -4.40 11.85 21.92
N VAL A 178 -4.52 11.96 20.60
CA VAL A 178 -4.53 13.25 19.90
C VAL A 178 -5.94 13.84 20.02
N PRO A 179 -6.09 15.13 20.35
CA PRO A 179 -7.40 15.80 20.45
C PRO A 179 -8.00 16.06 19.06
N THR A 180 -8.43 15.00 18.38
CA THR A 180 -9.18 15.04 17.12
C THR A 180 -10.67 14.87 17.37
N ALA A 181 -11.48 14.92 16.30
CA ALA A 181 -12.91 14.67 16.39
C ALA A 181 -13.19 13.26 16.97
N GLY A 182 -14.09 13.16 17.96
CA GLY A 182 -14.33 11.93 18.70
C GLY A 182 -14.84 10.76 17.86
N TRP A 183 -15.59 11.03 16.79
CA TRP A 183 -16.10 10.00 15.88
C TRP A 183 -14.98 9.17 15.23
N ILE A 184 -13.79 9.75 15.01
CA ILE A 184 -12.64 9.04 14.41
C ILE A 184 -12.26 7.84 15.29
N ARG A 185 -12.28 8.02 16.61
CA ARG A 185 -11.94 6.96 17.57
C ARG A 185 -12.97 5.84 17.55
N HIS A 186 -14.25 6.19 17.48
CA HIS A 186 -15.33 5.21 17.43
C HIS A 186 -15.33 4.40 16.13
N VAL A 187 -15.06 5.05 14.98
CA VAL A 187 -14.92 4.36 13.69
C VAL A 187 -13.73 3.42 13.70
N ALA A 188 -12.56 3.90 14.16
CA ALA A 188 -11.36 3.07 14.24
C ALA A 188 -11.59 1.85 15.14
N TYR A 189 -12.10 2.06 16.36
CA TYR A 189 -12.41 0.97 17.28
C TYR A 189 -13.38 -0.07 16.68
N GLY A 190 -14.47 0.39 16.07
CA GLY A 190 -15.44 -0.51 15.43
C GLY A 190 -14.79 -1.38 14.35
N ILE A 191 -13.89 -0.80 13.54
CA ILE A 191 -13.20 -1.50 12.46
C ILE A 191 -12.05 -2.39 12.97
N SER A 192 -11.37 -2.02 14.05
CA SER A 192 -10.43 -2.93 14.71
C SER A 192 -11.17 -4.16 15.25
N MET A 193 -12.37 -3.97 15.81
CA MET A 193 -13.16 -5.10 16.33
C MET A 193 -13.67 -6.03 15.24
N THR A 194 -13.87 -5.56 13.99
CA THR A 194 -14.25 -6.46 12.89
C THR A 194 -13.12 -7.40 12.47
N GLU A 195 -11.86 -7.13 12.84
CA GLU A 195 -10.75 -8.08 12.61
C GLU A 195 -10.93 -9.40 13.38
N TRP A 196 -11.73 -9.42 14.47
CA TRP A 196 -12.00 -10.66 15.21
C TRP A 196 -12.76 -11.70 14.39
N ILE A 197 -13.46 -11.28 13.33
CA ILE A 197 -14.17 -12.18 12.42
C ILE A 197 -13.20 -13.15 11.73
N PHE A 198 -11.91 -12.82 11.62
CA PHE A 198 -10.91 -13.75 11.07
C PHE A 198 -10.61 -14.96 11.99
N PHE A 199 -11.00 -14.90 13.26
CA PHE A 199 -10.74 -15.95 14.26
C PHE A 199 -11.95 -16.84 14.59
N ILE A 200 -13.11 -16.57 13.99
CA ILE A 200 -14.36 -17.32 14.15
C ILE A 200 -14.60 -18.15 12.89
#